data_AF-A0A2N5PTX4-F1
#
_entry.id   AF-A0A2N5PTX4-F1
#
_cell.length_a   1.000
_cell.length_b   1.000
_cell.length_c   1.000
_cell.angle_alpha   90.00
_cell.angle_beta   90.00
_cell.angle_gamma   90.00
#
_symmetry.space_group_name_H-M   'P 1'
#
loop_
_entity.id
_entity.type
_entity.pdbx_description
1 polymer ?
#
loop_
_entity_poly.entity_id
_entity_poly.type
_entity_poly.pdbx_seq_one_letter_code
_entity_poly.pdbx_strand_id
1 'polypeptide(L)'
;MKQRCRVMIPAQAPETKQSRLLFKKEWVSILADAGERVGENEETFHEVEGELIEFRETSGIVVLKGGILASVPMYRIQMLEA
;
A
#
# COMPACT_ATOMS: atom_id res chain seq x y z
N MET A 1 0.66 -17.06 5.26
CA MET A 1 0.11 -17.18 3.89
C MET A 1 0.72 -16.04 3.09
N LYS A 2 1.30 -16.29 1.92
CA LYS A 2 1.76 -15.21 1.02
C LYS A 2 0.78 -15.16 -0.13
N GLN A 3 0.01 -14.09 -0.23
CA GLN A 3 -0.96 -13.91 -1.30
C GLN A 3 -0.74 -12.54 -1.93
N ARG A 4 -0.68 -12.51 -3.27
CA ARG A 4 -0.60 -11.25 -4.00
C ARG A 4 -1.86 -10.43 -3.75
N CYS A 5 -1.65 -9.15 -3.51
CA CYS A 5 -2.73 -8.21 -3.31
C CYS A 5 -2.38 -6.87 -3.96
N ARG A 6 -3.40 -6.04 -4.07
CA ARG A 6 -3.32 -4.64 -4.43
C ARG A 6 -3.88 -3.83 -3.28
N VAL A 7 -3.19 -2.76 -2.90
CA VAL A 7 -3.58 -1.93 -1.77
C VAL A 7 -3.72 -0.48 -2.17
N MET A 8 -4.71 0.18 -1.58
CA MET A 8 -4.90 1.63 -1.71
C MET A 8 -4.24 2.34 -0.53
N ILE A 9 -3.18 3.09 -0.81
CA ILE A 9 -2.42 3.87 0.17
C ILE A 9 -2.79 5.34 0.01
N PRO A 10 -3.33 6.01 1.04
CA PRO A 10 -3.59 7.44 0.95
C PRO A 10 -2.28 8.20 0.74
N ALA A 11 -2.23 9.03 -0.30
CA ALA A 11 -1.05 9.83 -0.63
C ALA A 11 -0.69 10.83 0.47
N GLN A 12 -1.70 11.27 1.23
CA GLN A 12 -1.58 12.31 2.24
C GLN A 12 -1.47 11.80 3.68
N ALA A 13 -1.56 10.48 3.91
CA ALA A 13 -1.46 9.89 5.24
C ALA A 13 -0.09 10.25 5.90
N PRO A 14 -0.07 10.63 7.19
CA PRO A 14 1.16 10.98 7.89
C PRO A 14 2.24 9.89 7.81
N GLU A 15 1.85 8.62 7.95
CA GLU A 15 2.73 7.46 7.93
C GLU A 15 3.36 7.28 6.54
N THR A 16 2.56 7.46 5.49
CA THR A 16 3.04 7.43 4.09
C THR A 16 4.04 8.55 3.84
N LYS A 17 3.73 9.78 4.29
CA LYS A 17 4.65 10.93 4.16
C LYS A 17 5.97 10.67 4.86
N GLN A 18 5.92 10.20 6.11
CA GLN A 18 7.12 9.90 6.89
C GLN A 18 7.95 8.78 6.24
N SER A 19 7.31 7.69 5.82
CA SER A 19 7.98 6.58 5.14
C SER A 19 8.64 7.03 3.83
N ARG A 20 7.98 7.88 3.03
CA ARG A 20 8.54 8.47 1.80
C ARG A 20 9.78 9.32 2.05
N LEU A 21 9.83 10.03 3.18
CA LEU A 21 11.01 10.82 3.55
C LEU A 21 12.20 9.95 3.95
N LEU A 22 11.95 8.82 4.63
CA LEU A 22 12.98 7.90 5.12
C LEU A 22 13.49 6.94 4.04
N PHE A 23 12.62 6.43 3.18
CA PHE A 23 12.90 5.38 2.20
C PHE A 23 12.66 5.86 0.77
N LYS A 24 13.33 6.95 0.39
CA LYS A 24 13.06 7.67 -0.88
C LYS A 24 13.21 6.76 -2.11
N LYS A 25 14.24 5.91 -2.15
CA LYS A 25 14.53 5.08 -3.33
C LYS A 25 13.47 4.00 -3.52
N GLU A 26 13.08 3.37 -2.41
CA GLU A 26 12.06 2.33 -2.34
C GLU A 26 10.72 2.92 -2.79
N TRP A 27 10.34 4.08 -2.25
CA TRP A 27 9.10 4.76 -2.63
C TRP A 27 9.09 5.25 -4.08
N VAL A 28 10.20 5.75 -4.62
CA VAL A 28 10.28 6.07 -6.05
C VAL A 28 10.00 4.83 -6.89
N SER A 29 10.57 3.68 -6.50
CA SER A 29 10.33 2.43 -7.21
C SER A 29 8.91 1.87 -7.03
N ILE A 30 8.27 2.09 -5.88
CA ILE A 30 6.88 1.68 -5.62
C ILE A 30 5.93 2.54 -6.46
N LEU A 31 6.14 3.86 -6.46
CA LEU A 31 5.25 4.82 -7.11
C LEU A 31 5.39 4.85 -8.63
N ALA A 32 6.54 4.43 -9.18
CA ALA A 32 6.73 4.30 -10.62
C ALA A 32 5.74 3.32 -11.27
N ASP A 33 5.34 2.28 -10.53
CA ASP A 33 4.43 1.24 -10.99
C ASP A 33 3.00 1.43 -10.42
N ALA A 34 2.76 2.51 -9.65
CA ALA A 34 1.50 2.73 -8.95
C ALA A 34 0.42 3.34 -9.85
N GLY A 35 -0.82 2.88 -9.68
CA GLY A 35 -1.98 3.60 -10.18
C GLY A 35 -2.34 4.78 -9.26
N GLU A 36 -2.98 5.81 -9.82
CA GLU A 36 -3.62 6.86 -9.02
C GLU A 36 -5.14 6.69 -9.04
N ARG A 37 -5.77 6.81 -7.87
CA ARG A 37 -7.23 6.85 -7.73
C ARG A 37 -7.65 8.04 -6.89
N VAL A 38 -8.77 8.64 -7.26
CA VAL A 38 -9.42 9.71 -6.50
C VAL A 38 -10.67 9.13 -5.85
N GLY A 39 -10.72 9.17 -4.51
CA GLY A 39 -11.90 8.77 -3.75
C GLY A 39 -12.99 9.84 -3.77
N GLU A 40 -14.16 9.51 -3.22
CA GLU A 40 -15.36 10.38 -3.22
C GLU A 40 -15.13 11.74 -2.54
N ASN A 41 -14.21 11.83 -1.59
CA ASN A 41 -13.87 13.05 -0.86
C ASN A 41 -12.64 13.78 -1.43
N GLU A 42 -12.34 13.60 -2.72
CA GLU A 42 -11.13 14.11 -3.39
C GLU A 42 -9.81 13.57 -2.79
N GLU A 43 -9.88 12.55 -1.94
CA GLU A 43 -8.70 11.91 -1.36
C GLU A 43 -7.95 11.12 -2.45
N THR A 44 -6.67 11.44 -2.65
CA THR A 44 -5.82 10.73 -3.61
C THR A 44 -5.19 9.49 -2.98
N PHE A 45 -5.29 8.38 -3.69
CA PHE A 45 -4.71 7.09 -3.32
C PHE A 45 -3.69 6.63 -4.36
N HIS A 46 -2.61 6.03 -3.86
CA HIS A 46 -1.70 5.22 -4.66
C HIS A 46 -2.18 3.77 -4.59
N GLU A 47 -2.51 3.22 -5.75
CA GLU A 47 -2.83 1.82 -5.91
C GLU A 47 -1.54 1.05 -6.21
N VAL A 48 -1.10 0.22 -5.26
CA VAL A 48 0.19 -0.48 -5.35
C VAL A 48 0.02 -1.98 -5.15
N GLU A 49 0.78 -2.78 -5.88
CA GLU A 49 0.83 -4.24 -5.66
C GLU A 49 1.79 -4.60 -4.54
N GLY A 50 1.47 -5.68 -3.82
CA GLY A 50 2.28 -6.22 -2.75
C GLY A 50 1.93 -7.67 -2.41
N GLU A 51 2.54 -8.17 -1.35
CA GLU A 51 2.25 -9.49 -0.79
C GLU A 51 1.64 -9.34 0.60
N LEU A 52 0.39 -9.77 0.77
CA LEU A 52 -0.20 -9.91 2.10
C LEU A 52 0.45 -11.09 2.81
N ILE A 53 0.94 -10.85 4.04
CA ILE A 53 1.63 -11.87 4.85
C ILE A 53 0.89 -12.23 6.13
N GLU A 54 0.08 -11.31 6.68
CA GLU A 54 -0.64 -11.49 7.93
C GLU A 54 -1.92 -10.65 7.93
N PHE A 55 -3.02 -11.21 8.44
CA PHE A 55 -4.20 -10.43 8.85
C PHE A 55 -4.15 -10.19 10.35
N ARG A 56 -4.51 -8.97 10.75
CA ARG A 56 -4.81 -8.54 12.11
C ARG A 56 -6.29 -8.16 12.18
N GLU A 57 -6.80 -7.91 13.38
CA GLU A 57 -8.23 -7.70 13.63
C GLU A 57 -8.92 -6.75 12.63
N THR A 58 -8.27 -5.65 12.22
CA THR A 58 -8.83 -4.65 11.30
C THR A 58 -7.92 -4.30 10.12
N SER A 59 -6.74 -4.92 10.02
CA SER A 59 -5.73 -4.59 9.02
C SER A 59 -5.03 -5.82 8.45
N GLY A 60 -4.42 -5.67 7.28
CA GLY A 60 -3.45 -6.62 6.75
C GLY A 60 -2.05 -6.03 6.78
N ILE A 61 -1.06 -6.86 7.07
CA ILE A 61 0.35 -6.52 6.89
C ILE A 61 0.75 -6.93 5.47
N VAL A 62 1.13 -5.94 4.68
CA VAL A 62 1.51 -6.10 3.28
C VAL A 62 2.97 -5.72 3.09
N VAL A 63 3.72 -6.59 2.42
CA VAL A 63 5.08 -6.32 1.97
C VAL A 63 4.99 -5.67 0.58
N LEU A 64 5.48 -4.44 0.47
CA LEU A 64 5.61 -3.73 -0.80
C LEU A 64 7.01 -3.96 -1.39
N LYS A 65 7.17 -3.57 -2.66
CA LYS A 65 8.48 -3.55 -3.34
C LYS A 65 9.52 -2.83 -2.50
N GLY A 66 10.74 -3.36 -2.45
CA GLY A 66 11.82 -2.81 -1.61
C GLY A 66 11.71 -3.18 -0.12
N GLY A 67 10.79 -4.07 0.26
CA GLY A 67 10.69 -4.59 1.63
C GLY A 67 9.96 -3.67 2.62
N ILE A 68 9.29 -2.62 2.12
CA ILE A 68 8.47 -1.74 2.95
C ILE A 68 7.27 -2.51 3.48
N LEU A 69 7.11 -2.53 4.80
CA LEU A 69 5.93 -3.08 5.45
C LEU A 69 4.87 -2.00 5.63
N ALA A 70 3.66 -2.27 5.16
CA ALA A 70 2.51 -1.41 5.33
C ALA A 70 1.41 -2.14 6.12
N SER A 71 0.94 -1.53 7.20
CA SER A 71 -0.31 -1.92 7.85
C SER A 71 -1.45 -1.20 7.14
N VAL A 72 -2.30 -1.96 6.45
CA VAL A 72 -3.35 -1.41 5.60
C VAL A 72 -4.72 -1.88 6.11
N PRO A 73 -5.72 -1.01 6.28
CA PRO A 73 -7.07 -1.43 6.62
C PRO A 73 -7.60 -2.47 5.64
N MET A 74 -8.28 -3.52 6.13
CA MET A 74 -8.68 -4.66 5.28
C MET A 74 -9.52 -4.25 4.07
N TYR A 75 -10.42 -3.26 4.22
CA TYR A 75 -11.26 -2.75 3.13
C TYR A 75 -10.50 -2.00 2.03
N ARG A 76 -9.19 -1.74 2.22
CA ARG A 76 -8.28 -1.16 1.23
C ARG A 76 -7.38 -2.20 0.57
N ILE A 77 -7.59 -3.48 0.85
CA ILE A 77 -6.81 -4.60 0.29
C ILE A 77 -7.70 -5.37 -0.68
N GLN A 78 -7.28 -5.44 -1.93
CA GLN A 78 -7.88 -6.28 -2.95
C GLN A 78 -6.96 -7.49 -3.19
N MET A 79 -7.47 -8.69 -2.91
CA MET A 79 -6.74 -9.92 -3.23
C MET A 79 -6.69 -10.09 -4.75
N LEU A 80 -5.52 -10.41 -5.29
CA LEU A 80 -5.36 -10.74 -6.70
C LEU A 80 -5.44 -12.26 -6.84
N GLU A 81 -6.16 -12.73 -7.87
CA GLU A 81 -6.20 -14.16 -8.21
C GLU A 81 -4.79 -14.64 -8.58
N ALA A 82 -4.55 -15.94 -8.33
CA ALA A 82 -3.26 -16.59 -8.57
C ALA A 82 -3.08 -16.94 -10.05
#